data_AF-A0A7K2M6Q6-F1
#
_entry.id   AF-A0A7K2M6Q6-F1
#
_cell.length_a   1.000
_cell.length_b   1.000
_cell.length_c   1.000
_cell.angle_alpha   90.00
_cell.angle_beta   90.00
_cell.angle_gamma   90.00
#
_symmetry.space_group_name_H-M   'P 1'
#
loop_
_entity.id
_entity.type
_entity.pdbx_description
1 polymer ?
#
loop_
_entity_poly.entity_id
_entity_poly.type
_entity_poly.pdbx_seq_one_letter_code
_entity_poly.pdbx_strand_id
1 'polypeptide(L)'
;RTALRAYAVEGHPPDVVVSHANRLLLDMETDLFATCAYVDVDMEAGTAWCVRAGHLPPVLRHPDGGTEIVPAEGGPPLGVQSEADFPMTPIRLQSGTVLALATDGLVESPDAD
;
A
#
# COMPACT_ATOMS: atom_id res chain seq x y z
N ARG A 1 1.33 10.05 -6.84
CA ARG A 1 -0.15 9.98 -6.85
C ARG A 1 -0.77 9.93 -8.25
N THR A 2 -0.49 10.87 -9.17
CA THR A 2 -1.10 10.88 -10.51
C THR A 2 -0.83 9.61 -11.30
N ALA A 3 0.43 9.14 -11.31
CA ALA A 3 0.83 7.90 -11.98
C ALA A 3 0.09 6.66 -11.46
N LEU A 4 0.09 6.45 -10.14
CA LEU A 4 -0.69 5.37 -9.49
C LEU A 4 -2.15 5.36 -9.96
N ARG A 5 -2.81 6.54 -9.97
CA ARG A 5 -4.20 6.65 -10.43
C ARG A 5 -4.36 6.32 -11.91
N ALA A 6 -3.43 6.76 -12.76
CA ALA A 6 -3.48 6.49 -14.19
C ALA A 6 -3.38 4.97 -14.45
N TYR A 7 -2.37 4.31 -13.88
CA TYR A 7 -2.17 2.87 -14.06
C TYR A 7 -3.29 2.04 -13.46
N ALA A 8 -3.89 2.47 -12.33
CA ALA A 8 -5.05 1.82 -11.75
C ALA A 8 -6.30 1.93 -12.65
N VAL A 9 -6.55 3.10 -13.25
CA VAL A 9 -7.68 3.31 -14.17
C VAL A 9 -7.52 2.50 -15.46
N GLU A 10 -6.30 2.19 -15.87
CA GLU A 10 -6.01 1.28 -16.99
C GLU A 10 -6.31 -0.19 -16.67
N GLY A 11 -6.63 -0.54 -15.42
CA GLY A 11 -7.01 -1.89 -15.00
C GLY A 11 -5.82 -2.81 -14.74
N HIS A 12 -4.63 -2.27 -14.55
CA HIS A 12 -3.47 -3.06 -14.14
C HIS A 12 -3.66 -3.65 -12.74
N PRO A 13 -3.12 -4.85 -12.47
CA PRO A 13 -3.14 -5.41 -11.12
C PRO A 13 -2.29 -4.54 -10.15
N PRO A 14 -2.57 -4.61 -8.83
CA PRO A 14 -1.97 -3.74 -7.81
C PRO A 14 -0.43 -3.69 -7.82
N ASP A 15 0.24 -4.83 -7.99
CA ASP A 15 1.69 -4.95 -8.07
C ASP A 15 2.26 -4.23 -9.29
N VAL A 16 1.60 -4.35 -10.44
CA VAL A 16 1.98 -3.68 -11.68
C VAL A 16 1.78 -2.17 -11.56
N VAL A 17 0.69 -1.71 -10.93
CA VAL A 17 0.45 -0.28 -10.66
C VAL A 17 1.59 0.33 -9.85
N VAL A 18 2.02 -0.35 -8.78
CA VAL A 18 3.11 0.12 -7.91
C VAL A 18 4.46 0.02 -8.62
N SER A 19 4.71 -1.07 -9.36
CA SER A 19 5.94 -1.27 -10.15
C SER A 19 6.10 -0.22 -11.24
N HIS A 20 5.04 0.11 -11.98
CA HIS A 20 5.07 1.16 -12.99
C HIS A 20 5.28 2.54 -12.37
N ALA A 21 4.66 2.81 -11.21
CA ALA A 21 4.91 4.06 -10.48
C ALA A 21 6.37 4.17 -9.99
N ASN A 22 6.97 3.06 -9.53
CA ASN A 22 8.38 2.99 -9.17
C ASN A 22 9.28 3.33 -10.36
N ARG A 23 9.03 2.68 -11.50
CA ARG A 23 9.79 2.89 -12.74
C ARG A 23 9.69 4.31 -13.23
N LEU A 24 8.49 4.88 -13.26
CA LEU A 24 8.31 6.28 -13.66
C LEU A 24 9.11 7.23 -12.76
N LEU A 25 9.11 7.01 -11.45
CA LEU A 25 9.85 7.87 -10.52
C LEU A 25 11.37 7.79 -10.74
N LEU A 26 11.89 6.60 -11.04
CA LEU A 26 13.30 6.38 -11.39
C LEU A 26 13.66 7.02 -12.74
N ASP A 27 12.80 6.87 -13.75
CA ASP A 27 13.00 7.42 -15.11
C ASP A 27 12.98 8.96 -15.13
N MET A 28 12.45 9.60 -14.09
CA MET A 28 12.54 11.05 -13.92
C MET A 28 13.94 11.53 -13.52
N GLU A 29 14.88 10.61 -13.23
CA GLU A 29 16.28 10.89 -12.84
C GLU A 29 16.37 11.90 -11.68
N THR A 30 15.48 11.77 -10.69
CA THR A 30 15.47 12.60 -9.48
C THR A 30 15.93 11.80 -8.26
N ASP A 31 16.44 12.48 -7.24
CA ASP A 31 16.71 11.86 -5.92
C ASP A 31 15.45 11.70 -5.06
N LEU A 32 14.24 11.79 -5.67
CA LEU A 32 12.99 11.68 -4.94
C LEU A 32 12.63 10.22 -4.69
N PHE A 33 12.16 9.94 -3.47
CA PHE A 33 11.54 8.67 -3.11
C PHE A 33 10.20 8.92 -2.41
N ALA A 34 9.35 7.89 -2.38
CA ALA A 34 8.08 7.96 -1.68
C ALA A 34 7.68 6.59 -1.11
N THR A 35 7.12 6.59 0.10
CA THR A 35 6.39 5.42 0.60
C THR A 35 5.00 5.36 -0.01
N CYS A 36 4.46 4.16 -0.20
CA CYS A 36 3.14 3.95 -0.74
C CYS A 36 2.50 2.68 -0.17
N ALA A 37 1.24 2.77 0.22
CA ALA A 37 0.36 1.61 0.37
C ALA A 37 -0.75 1.73 -0.67
N TYR A 38 -0.92 0.69 -1.47
CA TYR A 38 -1.99 0.59 -2.46
C TYR A 38 -2.89 -0.59 -2.09
N VAL A 39 -4.19 -0.34 -2.05
CA VAL A 39 -5.18 -1.39 -1.77
C VAL A 39 -6.25 -1.35 -2.86
N ASP A 40 -6.44 -2.49 -3.51
CA ASP A 40 -7.58 -2.75 -4.38
C ASP A 40 -8.63 -3.55 -3.61
N VAL A 41 -9.89 -3.11 -3.64
CA VAL A 41 -10.95 -3.66 -2.79
C VAL A 41 -12.12 -4.11 -3.65
N ASP A 42 -12.40 -5.41 -3.58
CA ASP A 42 -13.64 -6.00 -4.09
C ASP A 42 -14.65 -6.10 -2.93
N MET A 43 -15.58 -5.16 -2.93
CA MET A 43 -16.65 -5.08 -1.92
C MET A 43 -17.71 -6.17 -2.09
N GLU A 44 -17.88 -6.73 -3.29
CA GLU A 44 -18.85 -7.79 -3.57
C GLU A 44 -18.30 -9.14 -3.09
N ALA A 45 -17.03 -9.42 -3.38
CA ALA A 45 -16.35 -10.63 -2.93
C ALA A 45 -15.91 -10.56 -1.45
N GLY A 46 -15.84 -9.36 -0.85
CA GLY A 46 -15.33 -9.17 0.50
C GLY A 46 -13.83 -9.46 0.59
N THR A 47 -13.08 -9.04 -0.43
CA THR A 47 -11.63 -9.27 -0.50
C THR A 47 -10.90 -8.00 -0.90
N ALA A 48 -9.64 -7.89 -0.52
CA ALA A 48 -8.75 -6.85 -0.98
C ALA A 48 -7.36 -7.40 -1.27
N TRP A 49 -6.63 -6.69 -2.11
CA TRP A 49 -5.21 -6.92 -2.36
C TRP A 49 -4.43 -5.71 -1.92
N CYS A 50 -3.43 -5.92 -1.06
CA CYS A 50 -2.54 -4.88 -0.57
C CYS A 50 -1.14 -5.03 -1.16
N VAL A 51 -0.56 -3.92 -1.60
CA VAL A 51 0.83 -3.82 -2.02
C VAL A 51 1.47 -2.64 -1.28
N ARG A 52 2.66 -2.86 -0.72
CA ARG A 52 3.40 -1.84 0.03
C ARG A 52 4.77 -1.57 -0.61
N ALA A 53 5.10 -0.29 -0.73
CA ALA A 53 6.43 0.22 -1.04
C ALA A 53 6.90 1.07 0.15
N GLY A 54 7.66 0.48 1.07
CA GLY A 54 8.23 1.14 2.26
C GLY A 54 7.23 1.70 3.29
N HIS A 55 5.92 1.60 3.03
CA HIS A 55 4.87 2.14 3.90
C HIS A 55 4.50 1.17 5.02
N LEU A 56 3.97 1.63 6.16
CA LEU A 56 3.51 0.79 7.28
C LEU A 56 2.43 -0.23 6.87
N PRO A 57 2.35 -1.40 7.54
CA PRO A 57 1.33 -2.40 7.24
C PRO A 57 -0.08 -1.90 7.60
N PRO A 58 -1.13 -2.32 6.87
CA PRO A 58 -2.48 -1.95 7.20
C PRO A 58 -2.93 -2.55 8.54
N VAL A 59 -3.86 -1.86 9.19
CA VAL A 59 -4.56 -2.36 10.38
C VAL A 59 -5.99 -2.72 10.00
N LEU A 60 -6.45 -3.89 10.43
CA LEU A 60 -7.85 -4.27 10.38
C LEU A 60 -8.48 -4.08 11.74
N ARG A 61 -9.70 -3.56 11.76
CA ARG A 61 -10.62 -3.66 12.88
C ARG A 61 -11.81 -4.49 12.45
N HIS A 62 -12.03 -5.59 13.15
CA HIS A 62 -13.15 -6.51 12.90
C HIS A 62 -14.45 -5.94 13.47
N PRO A 63 -15.61 -6.48 13.03
CA PRO A 63 -16.92 -6.04 13.51
C PRO A 63 -17.12 -6.20 15.03
N ASP A 64 -16.46 -7.19 15.63
CA ASP A 64 -16.47 -7.44 17.09
C ASP A 64 -15.58 -6.46 17.89
N GLY A 65 -14.84 -5.60 17.19
CA GLY A 65 -13.94 -4.61 17.77
C GLY A 65 -12.49 -5.09 17.94
N GLY A 66 -12.18 -6.35 17.66
CA GLY A 66 -10.81 -6.85 17.62
C GLY A 66 -9.98 -6.16 16.53
N THR A 67 -8.68 -6.01 16.74
CA THR A 67 -7.77 -5.37 15.79
C THR A 67 -6.55 -6.23 15.50
N GLU A 68 -6.11 -6.25 14.25
CA GLU A 68 -4.87 -6.91 13.84
C GLU A 68 -4.08 -6.06 12.85
N ILE A 69 -2.75 -6.16 12.92
CA ILE A 69 -1.87 -5.65 11.89
C ILE A 69 -1.75 -6.73 10.82
N VAL A 70 -2.09 -6.41 9.58
CA VAL A 70 -1.97 -7.37 8.48
C VAL A 70 -0.49 -7.58 8.19
N PRO A 71 0.00 -8.84 8.18
CA PRO A 71 1.38 -9.14 7.82
C PRO A 71 1.56 -9.07 6.30
N ALA A 72 1.35 -7.87 5.74
CA ALA A 72 1.54 -7.63 4.32
C ALA A 72 3.02 -7.45 4.04
N GLU A 73 3.61 -8.30 3.21
CA GLU A 73 4.98 -8.08 2.74
C GLU A 73 5.09 -6.75 1.98
N GLY A 74 6.27 -6.16 1.95
CA GLY A 74 6.49 -4.86 1.30
C GLY A 74 7.84 -4.81 0.61
N GLY A 75 7.89 -4.04 -0.47
CA GLY A 75 9.12 -3.67 -1.15
C GLY A 75 9.75 -2.40 -0.55
N PRO A 76 10.90 -1.94 -1.06
CA PRO A 76 11.49 -0.66 -0.70
C PRO A 76 10.57 0.53 -1.06
N PRO A 77 10.81 1.74 -0.57
CA PRO A 77 10.12 2.93 -1.08
C PRO A 77 10.30 3.08 -2.60
N LEU A 78 9.32 3.69 -3.25
CA LEU A 78 9.37 3.99 -4.68
C LEU A 78 10.56 4.92 -4.95
N GLY A 79 11.26 4.72 -6.06
CA GLY A 79 12.41 5.53 -6.48
C GLY A 79 13.74 5.06 -5.89
N VAL A 80 13.77 4.02 -5.05
CA VAL A 80 14.99 3.57 -4.37
C VAL A 80 15.73 2.46 -5.12
N GLN A 81 15.00 1.50 -5.69
CA GLN A 81 15.57 0.33 -6.38
C GLN A 81 14.82 0.08 -7.69
N SER A 82 15.56 -0.10 -8.78
CA SER A 82 15.00 -0.31 -10.13
C SER A 82 14.34 -1.66 -10.30
N GLU A 83 14.96 -2.72 -9.78
CA GLU A 83 14.48 -4.10 -9.85
C GLU A 83 13.91 -4.52 -8.50
N ALA A 84 12.95 -3.75 -8.00
CA ALA A 84 12.25 -4.02 -6.75
C ALA A 84 11.00 -4.87 -6.99
N ASP A 85 10.83 -5.92 -6.20
CA ASP A 85 9.57 -6.66 -6.11
C ASP A 85 8.62 -5.97 -5.12
N PHE A 86 7.34 -5.94 -5.47
CA PHE A 86 6.26 -5.40 -4.63
C PHE A 86 5.18 -6.47 -4.41
N PRO A 87 5.32 -7.34 -3.40
CA PRO A 87 4.44 -8.48 -3.20
C PRO A 87 2.98 -8.09 -2.95
N MET A 88 2.05 -8.88 -3.50
CA MET A 88 0.62 -8.76 -3.23
C MET A 88 0.22 -9.60 -2.01
N THR A 89 -0.42 -8.96 -1.03
CA THR A 89 -1.00 -9.63 0.13
C THR A 89 -2.52 -9.66 0.01
N PRO A 90 -3.16 -10.85 0.01
CA PRO A 90 -4.61 -10.95 0.06
C PRO A 90 -5.12 -10.62 1.46
N ILE A 91 -6.22 -9.89 1.53
CA ILE A 91 -6.91 -9.51 2.76
C ILE A 91 -8.37 -9.93 2.63
N ARG A 92 -8.89 -10.67 3.61
CA ARG A 92 -10.31 -10.98 3.69
C ARG A 92 -11.02 -9.91 4.51
N LEU A 93 -12.14 -9.43 3.99
CA LEU A 93 -12.94 -8.38 4.61
C LEU A 93 -14.32 -8.95 4.94
N GLN A 94 -14.69 -8.87 6.21
CA GLN A 94 -16.05 -9.14 6.64
C GLN A 94 -16.87 -7.86 6.54
N SER A 95 -18.19 -7.99 6.39
CA SER A 95 -19.07 -6.82 6.48
C SER A 95 -18.89 -6.12 7.83
N GLY A 96 -18.62 -4.82 7.82
CA GLY A 96 -18.30 -4.03 9.01
C GLY A 96 -16.82 -3.99 9.39
N THR A 97 -15.93 -4.68 8.66
CA THR A 97 -14.48 -4.52 8.81
C THR A 97 -14.05 -3.10 8.41
N VAL A 98 -13.17 -2.50 9.21
CA VAL A 98 -12.47 -1.26 8.87
C VAL A 98 -11.03 -1.61 8.51
N LEU A 99 -10.60 -1.21 7.32
CA LEU A 99 -9.21 -1.24 6.89
C LEU A 99 -8.62 0.16 7.04
N ALA A 100 -7.60 0.30 7.87
CA ALA A 100 -6.93 1.57 8.14
C ALA A 100 -5.51 1.57 7.56
N LEU A 101 -5.18 2.64 6.83
CA LEU A 101 -3.84 2.95 6.36
C LEU A 101 -3.32 4.16 7.14
N ALA A 102 -2.11 4.04 7.69
CA ALA A 102 -1.50 5.06 8.52
C ALA A 102 -0.22 5.60 7.88
N THR A 103 -0.12 6.92 7.73
CA THR A 103 1.14 7.58 7.37
C THR A 103 1.99 7.79 8.62
N ASP A 104 3.31 7.88 8.45
CA ASP A 104 4.31 8.13 9.51
C ASP A 104 3.91 9.23 10.52
N GLY A 105 3.39 10.37 10.06
CA GLY A 105 2.94 11.45 10.96
C GLY A 105 1.77 11.11 11.89
N LEU A 106 1.15 9.92 11.76
CA LEU A 106 0.12 9.41 12.69
C LEU A 106 0.71 8.53 13.81
N VAL A 107 1.87 7.91 13.58
CA VAL A 107 2.52 6.99 14.54
C VAL A 107 3.57 7.72 15.38
N GLU A 108 4.13 8.81 14.86
CA GLU A 108 5.04 9.69 15.58
C GLU A 108 4.28 10.49 16.64
N SER A 109 4.51 10.15 17.92
CA SER A 109 4.05 10.96 19.05
C SER A 109 5.11 12.05 19.31
N PRO A 110 4.74 13.33 19.52
CA PRO A 110 5.70 14.39 19.85
C PRO A 110 6.54 14.12 21.11
N ASP A 111 6.10 13.19 21.95
CA ASP A 111 6.70 12.85 23.25
C ASP A 111 7.40 11.49 23.27
N ALA A 112 7.60 10.86 22.10
CA ALA A 112 8.32 9.59 21.97
C ALA A 112 9.71 9.81 21.35
N ASP A 113 10.55 10.59 22.04
CA ASP A 113 12.01 10.64 21.90
C ASP A 113 12.66 10.91 23.26
#